data_AF-A0A9P3MI20-F1
#
_entry.id   AF-A0A9P3MI20-F1
#
_cell.length_a   1.000
_cell.length_b   1.000
_cell.length_c   1.000
_cell.angle_alpha   90.00
_cell.angle_beta   90.00
_cell.angle_gamma   90.00
#
_symmetry.space_group_name_H-M   'P 1'
#
loop_
_entity.id
_entity.type
_entity.pdbx_description
1 polymer ?
#
loop_
_entity_poly.entity_id
_entity_poly.type
_entity_poly.pdbx_seq_one_letter_code
_entity_poly.pdbx_strand_id
1 'polypeptide(L)'
;RGKGLIRLNGSPLELIEPDTLRAKAFEPVTVLGKDKFANVDIRIRVQGGGHVSQIYAIRQAIAKALVAYYQKYVDEQSKRELKNALLRYDRTLLVADPRRCEPKKFGGRGARARYQKSYR
;
A
#
# COMPACT_ATOMS: atom_id res chain seq x y z
N ARG A 1 -12.70 16.95 1.05
CA ARG A 1 -13.98 16.83 0.32
C ARG A 1 -13.71 17.09 -1.15
N GLY A 2 -14.31 16.31 -2.04
CA GLY A 2 -13.98 16.29 -3.46
C GLY A 2 -15.02 15.50 -4.26
N LYS A 3 -14.70 15.17 -5.51
CA LYS A 3 -15.56 14.44 -6.45
C LYS A 3 -15.22 12.94 -6.58
N GLY A 4 -14.30 12.43 -5.76
CA GLY A 4 -13.89 11.02 -5.78
C GLY A 4 -12.68 10.73 -6.67
N LEU A 5 -11.83 11.74 -6.92
CA LEU A 5 -10.72 11.62 -7.86
C LEU A 5 -9.48 10.93 -7.23
N ILE A 6 -9.20 9.76 -7.79
CA ILE A 6 -8.03 8.86 -7.74
C ILE A 6 -6.74 9.30 -8.45
N ARG A 7 -5.80 10.09 -7.88
CA ARG A 7 -4.55 10.46 -8.61
C ARG A 7 -3.26 9.96 -7.97
N LEU A 8 -2.39 9.37 -8.78
CA LEU A 8 -1.02 8.95 -8.47
C LEU A 8 -0.01 9.73 -9.31
N ASN A 9 0.93 10.45 -8.69
CA ASN A 9 1.99 11.20 -9.35
C ASN A 9 1.52 12.13 -10.49
N GLY A 10 0.29 12.66 -10.37
CA GLY A 10 -0.33 13.52 -11.39
C GLY A 10 -1.22 12.76 -12.38
N SER A 11 -1.10 11.45 -12.51
CA SER A 11 -1.92 10.60 -13.38
C SER A 11 -3.08 9.94 -12.63
N PRO A 12 -4.19 9.58 -13.29
CA PRO A 12 -5.23 8.72 -12.70
C PRO A 12 -4.68 7.37 -12.25
N LEU A 13 -5.21 6.82 -11.15
CA LEU A 13 -4.82 5.52 -10.60
C LEU A 13 -5.09 4.35 -11.57
N GLU A 14 -6.06 4.52 -12.47
CA GLU A 14 -6.45 3.53 -13.48
C GLU A 14 -5.37 3.29 -14.55
N LEU A 15 -4.43 4.21 -14.70
CA LEU A 15 -3.33 4.11 -15.66
C LEU A 15 -2.12 3.33 -15.13
N ILE A 16 -2.24 2.68 -13.96
CA ILE A 16 -1.20 1.79 -13.47
C ILE A 16 -1.13 0.57 -14.39
N GLU A 17 0.07 0.29 -14.90
CA GLU A 17 0.41 -0.96 -15.58
C GLU A 17 1.41 -1.77 -14.74
N PRO A 18 1.36 -3.10 -14.77
CA PRO A 18 0.37 -3.97 -15.44
C PRO A 18 -0.94 -4.12 -14.64
N ASP A 19 -1.98 -4.64 -15.31
CA ASP A 19 -3.34 -4.81 -14.79
C ASP A 19 -3.44 -5.55 -13.45
N THR A 20 -2.57 -6.52 -13.23
CA THR A 20 -2.50 -7.28 -11.97
C THR A 20 -2.13 -6.39 -10.79
N LEU A 21 -1.18 -5.46 -10.98
CA LEU A 21 -0.79 -4.49 -9.97
C LEU A 21 -1.84 -3.38 -9.80
N ARG A 22 -2.52 -3.02 -10.88
CA ARG A 22 -3.67 -2.10 -10.82
C ARG A 22 -4.77 -2.68 -9.93
N ALA A 23 -5.16 -3.93 -10.13
CA ALA A 23 -6.13 -4.60 -9.27
C ALA A 23 -5.70 -4.57 -7.80
N LYS A 24 -4.41 -4.79 -7.52
CA LYS A 24 -3.84 -4.68 -6.16
C LYS A 24 -3.94 -3.27 -5.57
N ALA A 25 -3.74 -2.22 -6.36
CA ALA A 25 -3.89 -0.84 -5.90
C ALA A 25 -5.35 -0.49 -5.55
N PHE A 26 -6.32 -1.09 -6.24
CA PHE A 26 -7.76 -0.87 -6.05
C PHE A 26 -8.42 -1.74 -4.96
N GLU A 27 -7.70 -2.70 -4.36
CA GLU A 27 -8.22 -3.53 -3.25
C GLU A 27 -8.93 -2.72 -2.14
N PRO A 28 -8.35 -1.66 -1.56
CA PRO A 28 -9.03 -0.92 -0.49
C PRO A 28 -10.31 -0.24 -0.95
N VAL A 29 -10.39 0.16 -2.22
CA VAL A 29 -11.61 0.76 -2.80
C VAL A 29 -12.68 -0.30 -3.00
N THR A 30 -12.27 -1.49 -3.44
CA THR A 30 -13.19 -2.62 -3.68
C THR A 30 -13.74 -3.18 -2.37
N VAL A 31 -12.90 -3.33 -1.34
CA VAL A 31 -13.29 -3.87 -0.03
C VAL A 31 -14.24 -2.94 0.72
N LEU A 32 -14.05 -1.63 0.62
CA LEU A 32 -14.83 -0.63 1.37
C LEU A 32 -16.04 -0.08 0.59
N GLY A 33 -16.13 -0.37 -0.70
CA GLY A 33 -17.15 0.15 -1.60
C GLY A 33 -16.83 1.56 -2.11
N LYS A 34 -17.22 1.84 -3.36
CA LYS A 34 -16.93 3.12 -4.05
C LYS A 34 -17.62 4.32 -3.39
N ASP A 35 -18.75 4.11 -2.72
CA ASP A 35 -19.56 5.16 -2.12
C ASP A 35 -18.79 5.94 -1.04
N LYS A 36 -17.92 5.25 -0.30
CA LYS A 36 -17.08 5.86 0.75
C LYS A 36 -16.00 6.79 0.17
N PHE A 37 -15.68 6.64 -1.12
CA PHE A 37 -14.69 7.46 -1.83
C PHE A 37 -15.31 8.58 -2.66
N ALA A 38 -16.60 8.52 -2.99
CA ALA A 38 -17.27 9.48 -3.87
C ALA A 38 -17.11 10.96 -3.41
N ASN A 39 -17.04 11.19 -2.10
CA ASN A 39 -16.95 12.53 -1.52
C ASN A 39 -15.50 13.00 -1.23
N VAL A 40 -14.49 12.22 -1.60
CA VAL A 40 -13.09 12.45 -1.21
C VAL A 40 -12.15 12.35 -2.41
N ASP A 41 -11.42 13.43 -2.69
CA ASP A 41 -10.32 13.39 -3.66
C ASP A 41 -9.03 12.97 -2.96
N ILE A 42 -8.28 12.04 -3.58
CA ILE A 42 -7.03 11.50 -3.04
C ILE A 42 -5.93 11.75 -4.07
N ARG A 43 -4.89 12.48 -3.65
CA ARG A 43 -3.67 12.71 -4.43
C ARG A 43 -2.50 12.04 -3.73
N ILE A 44 -1.85 11.11 -4.42
CA ILE A 44 -0.77 10.28 -3.89
C ILE A 44 0.51 10.64 -4.64
N ARG A 45 1.60 10.85 -3.90
CA ARG A 45 2.94 10.96 -4.45
C ARG A 45 3.80 9.83 -3.91
N VAL A 46 4.51 9.13 -4.79
CA VAL A 46 5.33 7.97 -4.42
C VAL A 46 6.71 8.10 -5.01
N GLN A 47 7.74 7.79 -4.22
CA GLN A 47 9.14 7.83 -4.59
C GLN A 47 9.90 6.66 -3.94
N GLY A 48 10.95 6.18 -4.62
CA GLY A 48 11.81 5.09 -4.14
C GLY A 48 11.21 3.69 -4.32
N GLY A 49 12.03 2.66 -4.04
CA GLY A 49 11.64 1.26 -4.20
C GLY A 49 11.47 0.83 -5.67
N GLY A 50 10.88 -0.35 -5.88
CA GLY A 50 10.46 -0.84 -7.20
C GLY A 50 8.94 -0.81 -7.37
N HIS A 51 8.46 -1.08 -8.59
CA HIS A 51 7.03 -0.99 -8.95
C HIS A 51 6.10 -1.71 -7.98
N VAL A 52 6.40 -2.97 -7.64
CA VAL A 52 5.58 -3.76 -6.71
C VAL A 52 5.53 -3.10 -5.33
N SER A 53 6.69 -2.74 -4.76
CA SER A 53 6.74 -2.11 -3.43
C SER A 53 5.99 -0.77 -3.38
N GLN A 54 6.03 -0.01 -4.47
CA GLN A 54 5.27 1.24 -4.59
C GLN A 54 3.77 0.97 -4.57
N ILE A 55 3.29 -0.06 -5.27
CA ILE A 55 1.87 -0.45 -5.28
C ILE A 55 1.37 -0.83 -3.89
N TYR A 56 2.14 -1.63 -3.15
CA TYR A 56 1.81 -1.96 -1.76
C TYR A 56 1.76 -0.71 -0.87
N ALA A 57 2.67 0.25 -1.08
CA ALA A 57 2.65 1.52 -0.37
C ALA A 57 1.44 2.39 -0.74
N ILE A 58 1.06 2.46 -2.02
CA ILE A 58 -0.12 3.19 -2.50
C ILE A 58 -1.39 2.61 -1.87
N ARG A 59 -1.53 1.29 -1.94
CA ARG A 59 -2.65 0.55 -1.37
C ARG A 59 -2.80 0.84 0.13
N GLN A 60 -1.69 0.81 0.85
CA GLN A 60 -1.65 1.12 2.28
C GLN A 60 -1.97 2.60 2.57
N ALA A 61 -1.47 3.52 1.74
CA ALA A 61 -1.71 4.95 1.89
C ALA A 61 -3.19 5.30 1.69
N ILE A 62 -3.85 4.71 0.68
CA ILE A 62 -5.30 4.90 0.44
C ILE A 62 -6.10 4.45 1.66
N ALA A 63 -5.85 3.24 2.16
CA ALA A 63 -6.55 2.68 3.31
C ALA A 63 -6.37 3.54 4.57
N LYS A 64 -5.12 3.91 4.89
CA LYS A 64 -4.83 4.77 6.05
C LYS A 64 -5.44 6.16 5.94
N ALA A 65 -5.36 6.78 4.75
CA ALA A 65 -5.91 8.11 4.51
C ALA A 65 -7.43 8.12 4.72
N LEU A 66 -8.14 7.10 4.25
CA LEU A 66 -9.58 7.01 4.45
C LEU A 66 -9.94 6.79 5.93
N VAL A 67 -9.26 5.89 6.64
CA VAL A 67 -9.50 5.69 8.08
C VAL A 67 -9.23 6.98 8.86
N ALA A 68 -8.16 7.71 8.53
CA ALA A 68 -7.84 8.98 9.17
C ALA A 68 -8.88 10.07 8.86
N TYR A 69 -9.41 10.11 7.63
CA TYR A 69 -10.48 11.03 7.26
C TYR A 69 -11.76 10.78 8.07
N TYR A 70 -12.18 9.52 8.18
CA TYR A 70 -13.37 9.15 8.96
C TYR A 70 -13.19 9.42 10.45
N GLN A 71 -11.99 9.15 10.99
CA GLN A 71 -11.65 9.48 12.37
C GLN A 71 -11.79 10.99 12.68
N LYS A 72 -11.43 11.85 11.73
CA LYS A 72 -11.40 13.31 11.95
C LYS A 72 -12.72 14.01 11.61
N TYR A 73 -13.44 13.55 10.60
CA TYR A 73 -14.53 14.33 9.98
C TYR A 73 -15.88 13.64 9.95
N VAL A 74 -15.99 12.37 10.36
CA VAL A 74 -17.25 11.61 10.31
C VAL A 74 -17.61 11.16 11.73
N ASP A 75 -17.14 10.00 12.17
CA ASP A 75 -17.41 9.46 13.51
C ASP A 75 -16.50 8.25 13.82
N GLU A 76 -16.35 7.92 15.11
CA GLU A 76 -15.51 6.79 15.55
C GLU A 76 -16.12 5.42 15.23
N GLN A 77 -17.43 5.29 15.11
CA GLN A 77 -18.09 4.01 14.83
C GLN A 77 -17.84 3.57 13.38
N SER A 78 -18.11 4.44 12.41
CA SER A 78 -17.79 4.24 10.99
C SER A 78 -16.31 3.93 10.80
N LYS A 79 -15.42 4.65 11.50
CA LYS A 79 -13.98 4.37 11.47
C LYS A 79 -13.66 2.96 11.96
N ARG A 80 -14.26 2.49 13.06
CA ARG A 80 -14.06 1.12 13.57
C ARG A 80 -14.54 0.08 12.57
N GLU A 81 -15.68 0.30 11.93
CA GLU A 81 -16.21 -0.58 10.88
C GLU A 81 -15.25 -0.69 9.68
N LEU A 82 -14.79 0.46 9.16
CA LEU A 82 -13.80 0.49 8.06
C LEU A 82 -12.51 -0.22 8.44
N LYS A 83 -11.99 0.04 9.65
CA LYS A 83 -10.78 -0.60 10.16
C LYS A 83 -10.95 -2.12 10.25
N ASN A 84 -12.08 -2.58 10.79
CA ASN A 84 -12.37 -3.99 10.93
C ASN A 84 -12.51 -4.68 9.57
N ALA A 85 -13.18 -4.06 8.59
CA ALA A 85 -13.28 -4.59 7.23
C ALA A 85 -11.90 -4.73 6.57
N LEU A 86 -11.05 -3.71 6.67
CA LEU A 86 -9.69 -3.76 6.13
C LEU A 86 -8.82 -4.82 6.80
N LEU A 87 -8.87 -4.93 8.13
CA LEU A 87 -8.09 -5.92 8.88
C LEU A 87 -8.55 -7.36 8.62
N ARG A 88 -9.86 -7.58 8.41
CA ARG A 88 -10.41 -8.88 8.04
C ARG A 88 -9.90 -9.35 6.67
N TYR A 89 -9.74 -8.42 5.72
CA TYR A 89 -9.21 -8.74 4.40
C TYR A 89 -7.69 -8.94 4.43
N ASP A 90 -6.93 -7.92 4.86
CA ASP A 90 -5.47 -7.97 4.89
C ASP A 90 -4.91 -6.97 5.92
N ARG A 91 -4.21 -7.49 6.94
CA ARG A 91 -3.55 -6.68 7.97
C ARG A 91 -2.59 -5.64 7.38
N THR A 92 -1.95 -5.95 6.26
CA THR A 92 -0.94 -5.08 5.63
C THR A 92 -1.52 -3.84 4.95
N LEU A 93 -2.85 -3.75 4.80
CA LEU A 93 -3.53 -2.53 4.37
C LEU A 93 -3.41 -1.38 5.39
N LEU A 94 -3.25 -1.71 6.68
CA LEU A 94 -3.12 -0.72 7.74
C LEU A 94 -1.76 -0.78 8.44
N VAL A 95 -1.20 -1.97 8.64
CA VAL A 95 0.08 -2.14 9.33
C VAL A 95 1.19 -2.32 8.31
N ALA A 96 2.27 -1.55 8.41
CA ALA A 96 3.39 -1.67 7.48
C ALA A 96 4.20 -2.94 7.80
N ASP A 97 4.74 -3.56 6.76
CA ASP A 97 5.65 -4.68 6.91
C ASP A 97 7.01 -4.19 7.46
N PRO A 98 7.45 -4.67 8.63
CA PRO A 98 8.70 -4.22 9.25
C PRO A 98 9.96 -4.82 8.58
N ARG A 99 9.82 -5.77 7.65
CA ARG A 99 10.97 -6.44 7.01
C ARG A 99 11.87 -5.45 6.28
N ARG A 100 13.18 -5.61 6.45
CA ARG A 100 14.24 -4.81 5.79
C ARG A 100 15.32 -5.74 5.23
N CYS A 101 16.02 -5.29 4.20
CA CYS A 101 17.15 -6.04 3.65
C CYS A 101 18.28 -6.14 4.68
N GLU A 102 18.69 -7.37 4.99
CA GLU A 102 19.86 -7.63 5.85
C GLU A 102 21.14 -7.13 5.16
N PRO A 103 22.09 -6.53 5.89
CA PRO A 103 23.37 -6.10 5.32
C PRO A 103 24.17 -7.28 4.75
N LYS A 104 24.83 -7.06 3.60
CA LYS A 104 25.80 -8.02 3.03
C LYS A 104 26.95 -8.28 4.01
N LYS A 105 27.41 -9.53 4.10
CA LYS A 105 28.60 -9.92 4.88
C LYS A 105 29.75 -10.27 3.94
N PHE A 106 31.00 -10.14 4.42
CA PHE A 106 32.20 -10.50 3.63
C PHE A 106 32.25 -12.00 3.33
N GLY A 107 33.08 -12.44 2.37
CA GLY A 107 33.24 -13.88 2.08
C GLY A 107 32.01 -14.54 1.44
N GLY A 108 31.18 -13.76 0.76
CA GLY A 108 30.01 -14.25 0.06
C GLY A 108 29.27 -13.18 -0.74
N ARG A 109 28.28 -13.61 -1.51
CA ARG A 109 27.50 -12.72 -2.39
C ARG A 109 26.39 -11.95 -1.65
N GLY A 110 25.92 -12.45 -0.49
CA GLY A 110 24.76 -11.89 0.20
C GLY A 110 24.93 -11.84 1.73
N ALA A 111 23.82 -11.62 2.43
CA ALA A 111 23.81 -11.58 3.89
C ALA A 111 24.23 -12.92 4.52
N ARG A 112 23.78 -14.04 3.93
CA ARG A 112 24.00 -15.40 4.47
C ARG A 112 24.77 -16.34 3.52
N ALA A 113 24.68 -16.12 2.21
CA ALA A 113 25.37 -16.94 1.22
C ALA A 113 26.89 -16.75 1.31
N ARG A 114 27.66 -17.84 1.36
CA ARG A 114 29.13 -17.85 1.35
C ARG A 114 29.66 -18.30 -0.01
N TYR A 115 30.89 -17.90 -0.34
CA TYR A 115 31.56 -18.44 -1.53
C TYR A 115 31.87 -19.93 -1.35
N GLN A 116 31.88 -20.66 -2.46
CA GLN A 116 32.24 -22.08 -2.49
C GLN A 116 33.72 -22.24 -2.12
N LYS A 117 34.03 -23.19 -1.23
CA LYS A 117 35.40 -23.53 -0.84
C LYS A 117 35.98 -24.56 -1.81
N SER A 118 37.25 -24.42 -2.17
CA SER A 118 38.03 -25.46 -2.87
C SER A 118 39.09 -26.00 -1.93
N TYR A 119 39.09 -27.32 -1.72
CA TYR A 119 40.11 -28.03 -0.96
C TYR A 119 40.90 -28.86 -1.96
N ARG A 120 42.01 -28.30 -2.46
CA ARG A 120 43.03 -29.01 -3.22
C ARG A 120 44.36 -28.75 -2.56
#